data_AF-A0A9P5WD49-F1
#
_entry.id   AF-A0A9P5WD49-F1
#
_cell.length_a   1.000
_cell.length_b   1.000
_cell.length_c   1.000
_cell.angle_alpha   90.00
_cell.angle_beta   90.00
_cell.angle_gamma   90.00
#
_symmetry.space_group_name_H-M   'P 1'
#
loop_
_entity.id
_entity.type
_entity.pdbx_description
1 polymer ?
#
loop_
_entity_poly.entity_id
_entity_poly.type
_entity_poly.pdbx_seq_one_letter_code
_entity_poly.pdbx_strand_id
1 'polypeptide(L)'
;MTRRPTLSELKRAYQELTSVKVSVLSKETLERRELAEQEALEKAMELSQSRTAKEKDASKKISNEPIVPEPSPELSKLIDLVKKGRAEAMSSHLLKHGIDPSMLLPLTSSSEYDVRRTPTILHLASHHGQASVVKILLEKHMADPTMTASSVVESHQDPETTDGDTPLLGTSSFTAYDIAKDKETRNAFRRSMALLPDAWDWVGQAHVPSALTPEMEAEQERKAKEKSRKLQEAERERKKTREANRPITPAGQSSTSKSTSPSSSSVMAKSLASVSAANSHLSPEMRMRLERERRANAAEARMLAQRQGESIRRAVQEGKNVCVACGKSLDGLSPFDKFGRKFCTTECVARGPA
;
A
#
# COMPACT_ATOMS: atom_id res chain seq x y z
N MET A 1 -4.01 -19.21 -25.85
CA MET A 1 -4.42 -20.56 -25.38
C MET A 1 -3.17 -21.38 -25.04
N THR A 2 -2.98 -21.71 -23.77
CA THR A 2 -1.91 -22.60 -23.28
C THR A 2 -2.40 -24.04 -23.27
N ARG A 3 -1.53 -24.99 -23.64
CA ARG A 3 -1.82 -26.43 -23.63
C ARG A 3 -1.37 -27.08 -22.32
N ARG A 4 -1.38 -28.42 -22.27
CA ARG A 4 -0.98 -29.22 -21.10
C ARG A 4 0.43 -28.82 -20.60
N PRO A 5 0.69 -28.84 -19.28
CA PRO A 5 1.94 -28.33 -18.72
C PRO A 5 3.12 -29.27 -18.99
N THR A 6 3.75 -29.12 -20.16
CA THR A 6 4.94 -29.87 -20.57
C THR A 6 6.13 -28.94 -20.78
N LEU A 7 7.35 -29.47 -20.73
CA LEU A 7 8.56 -28.71 -21.04
C LEU A 7 8.54 -28.12 -22.46
N SER A 8 7.86 -28.78 -23.41
CA SER A 8 7.68 -28.26 -24.76
C SER A 8 6.74 -27.06 -24.80
N GLU A 9 5.66 -27.06 -24.01
CA GLU A 9 4.73 -25.92 -23.94
C GLU A 9 5.36 -24.74 -23.19
N LEU A 10 6.20 -24.98 -22.17
CA LEU A 10 6.99 -23.94 -21.52
C LEU A 10 7.96 -23.26 -22.49
N LYS A 11 8.67 -24.04 -23.31
CA LYS A 11 9.58 -23.49 -24.34
C LYS A 11 8.81 -22.70 -25.41
N ARG A 12 7.66 -23.20 -25.86
CA ARG A 12 6.78 -22.51 -26.81
C ARG A 12 6.25 -21.21 -26.21
N ALA A 13 5.74 -21.24 -24.98
CA ALA A 13 5.24 -20.06 -24.28
C ALA A 13 6.34 -19.02 -24.09
N TYR A 14 7.55 -19.44 -23.72
CA TYR A 14 8.71 -18.56 -23.62
C TYR A 14 9.02 -17.90 -24.97
N GLN A 15 9.06 -18.64 -26.08
CA GLN A 15 9.30 -18.09 -27.42
C GLN A 15 8.19 -17.15 -27.88
N GLU A 16 6.93 -17.49 -27.64
CA GLU A 16 5.76 -16.65 -27.93
C GLU A 16 5.79 -15.32 -27.17
N LEU A 17 6.24 -15.33 -25.90
CA LEU A 17 6.33 -14.14 -25.07
C LEU A 17 7.58 -13.28 -25.35
N THR A 18 8.66 -13.90 -25.85
CA THR A 18 9.95 -13.22 -26.05
C THR A 18 10.22 -12.82 -27.49
N SER A 19 9.39 -13.25 -28.45
CA SER A 19 9.53 -12.90 -29.86
C SER A 19 8.49 -11.88 -30.32
N VAL A 20 8.90 -11.00 -31.24
CA VAL A 20 7.99 -10.06 -31.90
C VAL A 20 7.27 -10.79 -33.03
N LYS A 21 5.94 -10.82 -32.97
CA LYS A 21 5.11 -11.31 -34.09
C LYS A 21 4.74 -10.16 -35.02
N VAL A 22 5.27 -10.21 -36.23
CA VAL A 22 4.90 -9.29 -37.32
C VAL A 22 3.83 -9.98 -38.16
N SER A 23 2.57 -9.55 -38.02
CA SER A 23 1.50 -9.95 -38.93
C SER A 23 1.28 -8.84 -39.97
N VAL A 24 1.51 -9.16 -41.25
CA VAL A 24 1.19 -8.25 -42.35
C VAL A 24 -0.29 -8.42 -42.67
N LEU A 25 -1.07 -7.37 -42.40
CA LEU A 25 -2.48 -7.30 -42.78
C LEU A 25 -2.54 -6.80 -44.24
N SER A 26 -3.30 -7.48 -45.09
CA SER A 26 -3.52 -7.03 -46.47
C SER A 26 -4.33 -5.73 -46.46
N LYS A 27 -4.12 -4.88 -47.47
CA LYS A 27 -4.81 -3.57 -47.58
C LYS A 27 -6.33 -3.71 -47.45
N GLU A 28 -6.91 -4.72 -48.09
CA GLU A 28 -8.34 -5.03 -48.01
C GLU A 28 -8.82 -5.37 -46.59
N THR A 29 -7.99 -6.03 -45.77
CA THR A 29 -8.35 -6.33 -44.36
C THR A 29 -8.23 -5.12 -43.45
N LEU A 30 -7.39 -4.15 -43.82
CA LEU A 30 -7.21 -2.91 -43.08
C LEU A 30 -8.37 -1.96 -43.37
N GLU A 31 -8.74 -1.80 -44.64
CA GLU A 31 -9.91 -1.03 -45.09
C GLU A 31 -11.22 -1.56 -44.48
N ARG A 32 -11.42 -2.89 -44.41
CA ARG A 32 -12.59 -3.47 -43.74
C ARG A 32 -12.65 -3.17 -42.24
N ARG A 33 -11.50 -3.03 -41.57
CA ARG A 33 -11.46 -2.69 -40.14
C ARG A 33 -11.73 -1.21 -39.92
N GLU A 34 -11.18 -0.35 -40.77
CA GLU A 34 -11.44 1.10 -40.74
C GLU A 34 -12.91 1.40 -41.00
N LEU A 35 -13.54 0.72 -41.97
CA LEU A 35 -14.98 0.83 -42.23
C LEU A 35 -15.80 0.34 -41.03
N ALA A 36 -15.45 -0.81 -40.44
CA ALA A 36 -16.14 -1.31 -39.25
C ALA A 36 -16.00 -0.37 -38.03
N GLU A 37 -14.86 0.31 -37.89
CA GLU A 37 -14.63 1.30 -36.84
C GLU A 37 -15.46 2.58 -37.11
N GLN A 38 -15.54 3.03 -38.36
CA GLN A 38 -16.39 4.15 -38.76
C GLN A 38 -17.87 3.87 -38.56
N GLU A 39 -18.36 2.69 -38.97
CA GLU A 39 -19.74 2.26 -38.74
C GLU A 39 -20.05 2.15 -37.23
N ALA A 40 -19.10 1.67 -36.42
CA ALA A 40 -19.27 1.61 -34.98
C ALA A 40 -19.37 3.01 -34.34
N LEU A 41 -18.59 3.97 -34.83
CA LEU A 41 -18.63 5.36 -34.39
C LEU A 41 -19.92 6.06 -34.83
N GLU A 42 -20.37 5.85 -36.07
CA GLU A 42 -21.64 6.38 -36.57
C GLU A 42 -22.82 5.80 -35.79
N LYS A 43 -22.84 4.50 -35.56
CA LYS A 43 -23.86 3.84 -34.72
C LYS A 43 -23.86 4.37 -33.30
N ALA A 44 -22.68 4.64 -32.71
CA ALA A 44 -22.57 5.27 -31.40
C ALA A 44 -23.08 6.71 -31.40
N MET A 45 -22.86 7.47 -32.48
CA MET A 45 -23.40 8.82 -32.66
C MET A 45 -24.92 8.80 -32.85
N GLU A 46 -25.49 7.85 -33.60
CA GLU A 46 -26.94 7.69 -33.77
C GLU A 46 -27.64 7.29 -32.46
N LEU A 47 -27.01 6.43 -31.66
CA LEU A 47 -27.45 6.09 -30.30
C LEU A 47 -27.42 7.32 -29.37
N SER A 48 -26.48 8.25 -29.58
CA SER A 48 -26.42 9.52 -28.84
C SER A 48 -27.47 10.53 -29.32
N GLN A 49 -27.74 10.60 -30.63
CA GLN A 49 -28.70 11.54 -31.20
C GLN A 49 -30.16 11.12 -30.93
N SER A 50 -30.45 9.82 -30.93
CA SER A 50 -31.77 9.29 -30.54
C SER A 50 -32.12 9.52 -29.06
N ARG A 51 -31.11 9.64 -28.17
CA ARG A 51 -31.31 10.11 -26.78
C ARG A 51 -31.74 11.58 -26.72
N THR A 52 -31.16 12.45 -27.55
CA THR A 52 -31.50 13.89 -27.56
C THR A 52 -32.82 14.23 -28.26
N ALA A 53 -33.35 13.35 -29.12
CA ALA A 53 -34.65 13.53 -29.76
C ALA A 53 -35.83 13.11 -28.86
N LYS A 54 -35.62 12.16 -27.94
CA LYS A 54 -36.66 11.74 -26.96
C LYS A 54 -36.80 12.71 -25.78
N GLU A 55 -35.83 13.59 -25.57
CA GLU A 55 -35.86 14.62 -24.51
C GLU A 55 -36.61 15.91 -24.91
N LYS A 56 -36.97 16.11 -26.19
CA LYS A 56 -37.60 17.37 -26.65
C LYS A 56 -39.13 17.39 -26.66
N ASP A 57 -39.82 16.28 -26.40
CA ASP A 57 -41.31 16.22 -26.42
C ASP A 57 -41.95 15.84 -25.06
N ALA A 58 -41.18 15.92 -23.96
CA ALA A 58 -41.69 15.74 -22.59
C ALA A 58 -41.66 17.05 -21.78
N SER A 59 -41.46 18.20 -22.42
CA SER A 59 -41.40 19.50 -21.75
C SER A 59 -42.78 20.14 -21.58
N LYS A 60 -43.74 19.38 -21.02
CA LYS A 60 -44.97 19.94 -20.38
C LYS A 60 -45.73 18.91 -19.56
N LYS A 61 -45.12 18.36 -18.50
CA LYS A 61 -45.75 18.02 -17.20
C LYS A 61 -44.78 17.23 -16.32
N ILE A 62 -44.65 17.70 -15.08
CA ILE A 62 -43.97 17.08 -13.93
C ILE A 62 -42.44 17.27 -13.94
N SER A 63 -42.01 18.33 -13.25
CA SER A 63 -40.66 18.52 -12.74
C SER A 63 -40.32 17.41 -11.73
N ASN A 64 -39.42 16.50 -12.10
CA ASN A 64 -38.61 15.74 -11.16
C ASN A 64 -37.21 15.60 -11.77
N GLU A 65 -36.39 16.59 -11.46
CA GLU A 65 -34.93 16.55 -11.48
C GLU A 65 -34.45 15.30 -10.71
N PRO A 66 -33.43 14.55 -11.15
CA PRO A 66 -32.88 13.49 -10.32
C PRO A 66 -32.21 14.17 -9.13
N ILE A 67 -32.97 14.32 -8.04
CA ILE A 67 -32.48 14.66 -6.73
C ILE A 67 -31.59 13.50 -6.32
N VAL A 68 -30.31 13.56 -6.67
CA VAL A 68 -29.28 12.88 -5.89
C VAL A 68 -29.42 13.48 -4.50
N PRO A 69 -29.79 12.71 -3.47
CA PRO A 69 -29.90 13.27 -2.14
C PRO A 69 -28.52 13.80 -1.79
N GLU A 70 -28.40 15.13 -1.62
CA GLU A 70 -27.23 15.68 -0.95
C GLU A 70 -27.06 14.86 0.35
N PRO A 71 -25.85 14.38 0.67
CA PRO A 71 -25.64 13.66 1.90
C PRO A 71 -26.09 14.60 3.01
N SER A 72 -27.12 14.18 3.76
CA SER A 72 -27.64 14.92 4.91
C SER A 72 -26.44 15.48 5.69
N PRO A 73 -26.37 16.79 6.00
CA PRO A 73 -25.19 17.41 6.61
C PRO A 73 -24.78 16.77 7.94
N GLU A 74 -25.66 15.96 8.53
CA GLU A 74 -25.43 15.06 9.65
C GLU A 74 -24.42 13.95 9.30
N LEU A 75 -24.59 13.29 8.15
CA LEU A 75 -23.76 12.17 7.74
C LEU A 75 -22.35 12.60 7.36
N SER A 76 -22.19 13.76 6.71
CA SER A 76 -20.86 14.31 6.41
C SER A 76 -20.08 14.62 7.68
N LYS A 77 -20.73 15.21 8.69
CA LYS A 77 -20.14 15.41 10.02
C LYS A 77 -19.77 14.09 10.69
N LEU A 78 -20.61 13.05 10.56
CA LEU A 78 -20.33 11.72 11.10
C LEU A 78 -19.07 11.10 10.46
N ILE A 79 -18.98 11.16 9.13
CA ILE A 79 -17.81 10.69 8.37
C ILE A 79 -16.53 11.39 8.85
N ASP A 80 -16.59 12.71 9.05
CA ASP A 80 -15.45 13.48 9.56
C ASP A 80 -15.04 13.09 10.99
N LEU A 81 -16.00 12.83 11.87
CA LEU A 81 -15.74 12.38 13.24
C LEU A 81 -15.05 11.02 13.26
N VAL A 82 -15.47 10.11 12.38
CA VAL A 82 -14.87 8.79 12.21
C VAL A 82 -13.47 8.88 11.63
N LYS A 83 -13.25 9.67 10.57
CA LYS A 83 -11.92 9.92 10.01
C LYS A 83 -10.94 10.44 11.08
N LYS A 84 -11.40 11.36 11.92
CA LYS A 84 -10.61 11.97 13.03
C LYS A 84 -10.49 11.08 14.27
N GLY A 85 -11.18 9.94 14.35
CA GLY A 85 -11.09 9.02 15.48
C GLY A 85 -11.79 9.49 16.77
N ARG A 86 -12.72 10.45 16.69
CA ARG A 86 -13.42 11.00 17.87
C ARG A 86 -14.58 10.07 18.30
N ALA A 87 -14.24 8.96 18.95
CA ALA A 87 -15.16 7.85 19.21
C ALA A 87 -16.40 8.24 20.05
N GLU A 88 -16.24 9.00 21.13
CA GLU A 88 -17.37 9.42 21.98
C GLU A 88 -18.28 10.47 21.30
N ALA A 89 -17.68 11.38 20.52
CA ALA A 89 -18.43 12.37 19.75
C ALA A 89 -19.23 11.70 18.63
N MET A 90 -18.65 10.70 17.95
CA MET A 90 -19.36 9.86 16.98
C MET A 90 -20.52 9.12 17.66
N SER A 91 -20.30 8.49 18.82
CA SER A 91 -21.36 7.77 19.54
C SER A 91 -22.53 8.68 19.91
N SER A 92 -22.23 9.89 20.38
CA SER A 92 -23.26 10.88 20.73
C SER A 92 -24.03 11.35 19.49
N HIS A 93 -23.35 11.50 18.36
CA HIS A 93 -23.95 11.89 17.09
C HIS A 93 -24.87 10.79 16.53
N LEU A 94 -24.47 9.52 16.62
CA LEU A 94 -25.31 8.38 16.24
C LEU A 94 -26.60 8.33 17.06
N LEU A 95 -26.51 8.46 18.39
CA LEU A 95 -27.68 8.45 19.26
C LEU A 95 -28.61 9.66 19.01
N LYS A 96 -28.04 10.84 18.75
CA LYS A 96 -28.83 12.06 18.51
C LYS A 96 -29.64 11.99 17.22
N HIS A 97 -29.09 11.37 16.18
CA HIS A 97 -29.71 11.31 14.86
C HIS A 97 -30.38 9.96 14.56
N GLY A 98 -30.24 8.96 15.45
CA GLY A 98 -30.84 7.63 15.27
C GLY A 98 -30.32 6.89 14.04
N ILE A 99 -29.08 7.16 13.61
CA ILE A 99 -28.50 6.55 12.41
C ILE A 99 -28.02 5.14 12.77
N ASP A 100 -28.51 4.14 12.04
CA ASP A 100 -28.03 2.76 12.15
C ASP A 100 -26.60 2.65 11.60
N PRO A 101 -25.62 2.17 12.39
CA PRO A 101 -24.26 1.93 11.90
C PRO A 101 -24.14 0.94 10.74
N SER A 102 -25.13 0.05 10.58
CA SER A 102 -25.17 -0.94 9.51
C SER A 102 -25.69 -0.35 8.20
N MET A 103 -26.19 0.90 8.22
CA MET A 103 -26.65 1.62 7.04
C MET A 103 -25.49 1.94 6.08
N LEU A 104 -25.79 1.84 4.79
CA LEU A 104 -24.87 2.16 3.72
C LEU A 104 -24.59 3.64 3.64
N LEU A 105 -23.32 3.98 3.41
CA LEU A 105 -22.94 5.35 3.11
C LEU A 105 -23.41 5.69 1.68
N PRO A 106 -24.08 6.84 1.45
CA PRO A 106 -24.54 7.27 0.13
C PRO A 106 -23.39 7.37 -0.87
N LEU A 107 -23.70 7.06 -2.13
CA LEU A 107 -22.79 7.24 -3.26
C LEU A 107 -22.55 8.74 -3.51
N THR A 108 -21.60 9.34 -2.80
CA THR A 108 -21.23 10.73 -3.03
C THR A 108 -20.14 10.81 -4.10
N SER A 109 -20.43 11.51 -5.20
CA SER A 109 -19.48 11.81 -6.29
C SER A 109 -18.28 12.66 -5.84
N SER A 110 -18.39 13.34 -4.69
CA SER A 110 -17.36 14.22 -4.15
C SER A 110 -16.41 13.48 -3.22
N SER A 111 -15.26 13.10 -3.80
CA SER A 111 -13.95 12.90 -3.19
C SER A 111 -13.87 12.69 -1.66
N GLU A 112 -13.55 11.46 -1.22
CA GLU A 112 -12.49 11.18 -0.22
C GLU A 112 -12.40 9.69 0.18
N TYR A 113 -13.37 8.86 -0.20
CA TYR A 113 -13.39 7.44 0.15
C TYR A 113 -13.89 6.60 -1.03
N ASP A 114 -13.24 5.46 -1.24
CA ASP A 114 -13.65 4.50 -2.27
C ASP A 114 -14.84 3.71 -1.73
N VAL A 115 -16.07 4.11 -2.10
CA VAL A 115 -17.31 3.48 -1.63
C VAL A 115 -17.34 1.98 -1.93
N ARG A 116 -16.66 1.55 -3.01
CA ARG A 116 -16.51 0.12 -3.35
C ARG A 116 -15.72 -0.66 -2.30
N ARG A 117 -14.89 0.03 -1.53
CA ARG A 117 -14.06 -0.54 -0.47
C ARG A 117 -14.60 -0.21 0.92
N THR A 118 -15.30 0.90 1.11
CA THR A 118 -15.82 1.30 2.42
C THR A 118 -17.32 1.59 2.37
N PRO A 119 -18.17 0.56 2.24
CA PRO A 119 -19.62 0.71 2.10
C PRO A 119 -20.30 1.18 3.39
N THR A 120 -19.80 0.76 4.56
CA THR A 120 -20.41 1.11 5.86
C THR A 120 -19.46 1.94 6.72
N ILE A 121 -19.99 2.55 7.79
CA ILE A 121 -19.21 3.33 8.74
C ILE A 121 -18.11 2.48 9.42
N LEU A 122 -18.39 1.18 9.62
CA LEU A 122 -17.46 0.21 10.19
C LEU A 122 -16.27 -0.07 9.25
N HIS A 123 -16.53 -0.15 7.93
CA HIS A 123 -15.45 -0.28 6.94
C HIS A 123 -14.61 1.00 6.87
N LEU A 124 -15.24 2.18 6.93
CA LEU A 124 -14.54 3.46 6.93
C LEU A 124 -13.61 3.61 8.16
N ALA A 125 -14.11 3.25 9.35
CA ALA A 125 -13.32 3.26 10.58
C ALA A 125 -12.12 2.29 10.49
N SER A 126 -12.34 1.13 9.89
CA SER A 126 -11.31 0.11 9.71
C SER A 126 -10.22 0.56 8.72
N HIS A 127 -10.63 1.18 7.61
CA HIS A 127 -9.72 1.75 6.61
C HIS A 127 -8.80 2.83 7.21
N HIS A 128 -9.34 3.69 8.09
CA HIS A 128 -8.57 4.75 8.76
C HIS A 128 -7.77 4.26 9.97
N GLY A 129 -7.91 2.99 10.37
CA GLY A 129 -7.16 2.43 11.51
C GLY A 129 -7.68 2.88 12.89
N GLN A 130 -8.96 3.24 13.00
CA GLN A 130 -9.52 3.83 14.22
C GLN A 130 -10.06 2.77 15.18
N ALA A 131 -9.17 2.13 15.96
CA ALA A 131 -9.51 1.03 16.86
C ALA A 131 -10.56 1.39 17.93
N SER A 132 -10.48 2.59 18.52
CA SER A 132 -11.44 3.04 19.54
C SER A 132 -12.85 3.24 18.97
N VAL A 133 -12.95 3.67 17.71
CA VAL A 133 -14.21 3.86 17.00
C VAL A 133 -14.83 2.50 16.70
N VAL A 134 -14.05 1.57 16.14
CA VAL A 134 -14.48 0.19 15.86
C VAL A 134 -15.01 -0.49 17.12
N LYS A 135 -14.29 -0.35 18.25
CA LYS A 135 -14.72 -0.87 19.55
C LYS A 135 -16.11 -0.36 19.94
N ILE A 136 -16.32 0.95 19.89
CA ILE A 136 -17.62 1.54 20.27
C ILE A 136 -18.74 1.12 19.32
N LEU A 137 -18.45 1.04 18.01
CA LEU A 137 -19.44 0.62 17.00
C LEU A 137 -19.91 -0.83 17.24
N LEU A 138 -18.99 -1.75 17.55
CA LEU A 138 -19.31 -3.15 17.81
C LEU A 138 -19.97 -3.37 19.18
N GLU A 139 -19.44 -2.75 20.24
CA GLU A 139 -19.91 -2.98 21.61
C GLU A 139 -21.19 -2.21 21.96
N LYS A 140 -21.26 -0.91 21.62
CA LYS A 140 -22.38 -0.03 22.03
C LYS A 140 -23.48 0.06 20.99
N HIS A 141 -23.13 0.05 19.70
CA HIS A 141 -24.09 0.24 18.61
C HIS A 141 -24.39 -1.04 17.81
N MET A 142 -23.80 -2.18 18.21
CA MET A 142 -24.03 -3.49 17.59
C MET A 142 -23.94 -3.49 16.04
N ALA A 143 -22.97 -2.76 15.51
CA ALA A 143 -22.71 -2.72 14.07
C ALA A 143 -22.33 -4.11 13.55
N ASP A 144 -22.92 -4.54 12.43
CA ASP A 144 -22.67 -5.87 11.87
C ASP A 144 -21.30 -5.96 11.15
N PRO A 145 -20.34 -6.80 11.64
CA PRO A 145 -19.04 -6.98 11.01
C PRO A 145 -19.06 -7.94 9.80
N THR A 146 -20.16 -8.66 9.57
CA THR A 146 -20.31 -9.65 8.48
C THR A 146 -20.62 -9.01 7.12
N MET A 147 -21.02 -7.74 7.13
CA MET A 147 -21.28 -6.96 5.92
C MET A 147 -20.01 -6.90 5.05
N THR A 148 -20.15 -7.26 3.78
CA THR A 148 -19.09 -7.13 2.78
C THR A 148 -19.47 -6.08 1.75
N ALA A 149 -18.49 -5.51 1.05
CA ALA A 149 -18.80 -4.58 -0.03
C ALA A 149 -19.57 -5.17 -1.21
N SER A 150 -19.67 -6.50 -1.32
CA SER A 150 -20.48 -7.17 -2.35
C SER A 150 -21.91 -7.49 -1.88
N SER A 151 -22.09 -7.97 -0.64
CA SER A 151 -23.42 -8.31 -0.09
C SER A 151 -24.37 -7.11 -0.02
N VAL A 152 -23.78 -5.92 0.00
CA VAL A 152 -24.44 -4.63 0.05
C VAL A 152 -25.07 -4.20 -1.29
N VAL A 153 -24.52 -4.65 -2.42
CA VAL A 153 -25.02 -4.30 -3.75
C VAL A 153 -26.22 -5.18 -4.14
N GLU A 154 -26.28 -6.40 -3.62
CA GLU A 154 -27.36 -7.36 -3.88
C GLU A 154 -28.69 -6.97 -3.19
N SER A 155 -28.65 -6.25 -2.06
CA SER A 155 -29.85 -5.86 -1.30
C SER A 155 -30.64 -4.67 -1.89
N HIS A 156 -30.10 -4.00 -2.91
CA HIS A 156 -30.73 -2.83 -3.54
C HIS A 156 -31.02 -2.99 -5.04
N GLN A 157 -30.96 -4.22 -5.57
CA GLN A 157 -31.39 -4.49 -6.93
C GLN A 157 -32.87 -4.89 -6.95
N ASP A 158 -33.69 -4.02 -7.55
CA ASP A 158 -35.04 -4.35 -7.97
C ASP A 158 -35.00 -5.61 -8.86
N PRO A 159 -35.85 -6.62 -8.62
CA PRO A 159 -35.73 -7.95 -9.23
C PRO A 159 -36.08 -8.00 -10.72
N GLU A 160 -36.36 -6.88 -11.40
CA GLU A 160 -36.84 -6.84 -12.79
C GLU A 160 -35.78 -6.50 -13.85
N THR A 161 -34.49 -6.41 -13.51
CA THR A 161 -33.41 -6.22 -14.49
C THR A 161 -32.45 -7.41 -14.54
N THR A 162 -33.01 -8.60 -14.78
CA THR A 162 -32.26 -9.80 -15.17
C THR A 162 -31.93 -9.77 -16.66
N ASP A 163 -31.08 -8.85 -17.09
CA ASP A 163 -30.44 -8.90 -18.41
C ASP A 163 -28.95 -8.61 -18.25
N GLY A 164 -28.19 -9.68 -17.97
CA GLY A 164 -26.91 -10.05 -18.58
C GLY A 164 -25.69 -9.10 -18.60
N ASP A 165 -25.81 -7.81 -18.28
CA ASP A 165 -24.77 -6.80 -18.57
C ASP A 165 -24.58 -5.78 -17.44
N THR A 166 -24.71 -6.22 -16.17
CA THR A 166 -24.06 -5.46 -15.08
C THR A 166 -22.59 -5.90 -15.07
N PRO A 167 -21.63 -5.02 -15.43
CA PRO A 167 -20.24 -5.42 -15.48
C PRO A 167 -19.83 -5.89 -14.08
N LEU A 168 -19.43 -7.16 -14.00
CA LEU A 168 -18.76 -7.82 -12.88
C LEU A 168 -17.42 -7.11 -12.58
N LEU A 169 -17.50 -5.84 -12.16
CA LEU A 169 -16.38 -4.99 -11.87
C LEU A 169 -16.01 -5.16 -10.39
N GLY A 170 -15.45 -6.33 -10.09
CA GLY A 170 -14.66 -6.61 -8.89
C GLY A 170 -15.16 -6.01 -7.58
N THR A 171 -16.43 -6.22 -7.22
CA THR A 171 -16.91 -5.93 -5.86
C THR A 171 -16.16 -6.85 -4.92
N SER A 172 -15.15 -6.31 -4.26
CA SER A 172 -14.33 -7.08 -3.36
C SER A 172 -15.16 -7.50 -2.16
N SER A 173 -15.30 -8.80 -1.92
CA SER A 173 -15.96 -9.39 -0.74
C SER A 173 -15.17 -9.18 0.56
N PHE A 174 -14.47 -8.05 0.67
CA PHE A 174 -13.71 -7.71 1.87
C PHE A 174 -14.67 -7.30 2.97
N THR A 175 -14.47 -7.90 4.14
CA THR A 175 -15.12 -7.52 5.38
C THR A 175 -14.45 -6.27 5.97
N ALA A 176 -15.08 -5.65 6.96
CA ALA A 176 -14.45 -4.55 7.70
C ALA A 176 -13.09 -4.97 8.32
N TYR A 177 -12.96 -6.24 8.74
CA TYR A 177 -11.71 -6.79 9.25
C TYR A 177 -10.60 -6.87 8.20
N ASP A 178 -10.93 -7.28 6.96
CA ASP A 178 -9.96 -7.42 5.87
C ASP A 178 -9.37 -6.09 5.41
N ILE A 179 -10.10 -4.99 5.61
CA ILE A 179 -9.70 -3.63 5.20
C ILE A 179 -8.90 -2.92 6.29
N ALA A 180 -8.86 -3.48 7.50
CA ALA A 180 -8.20 -2.88 8.65
C ALA A 180 -6.70 -2.61 8.38
N LYS A 181 -6.31 -1.34 8.52
CA LYS A 181 -4.94 -0.87 8.28
C LYS A 181 -3.91 -1.41 9.28
N ASP A 182 -4.27 -1.40 10.56
CA ASP A 182 -3.35 -1.62 11.68
C ASP A 182 -3.69 -2.88 12.48
N LYS A 183 -2.68 -3.43 13.19
CA LYS A 183 -2.88 -4.58 14.09
C LYS A 183 -3.85 -4.24 15.22
N GLU A 184 -3.82 -3.01 15.72
CA GLU A 184 -4.67 -2.57 16.83
C GLU A 184 -6.16 -2.57 16.44
N THR A 185 -6.47 -2.13 15.23
CA THR A 185 -7.83 -2.17 14.66
C THR A 185 -8.31 -3.61 14.50
N ARG A 186 -7.46 -4.51 13.99
CA ARG A 186 -7.76 -5.95 13.92
C ARG A 186 -7.97 -6.57 15.31
N ASN A 187 -7.16 -6.18 16.30
CA ASN A 187 -7.33 -6.61 17.67
C ASN A 187 -8.67 -6.13 18.26
N ALA A 188 -9.17 -4.95 17.89
CA ALA A 188 -10.49 -4.48 18.33
C ALA A 188 -11.61 -5.44 17.91
N PHE A 189 -11.59 -5.97 16.69
CA PHE A 189 -12.51 -7.03 16.24
C PHE A 189 -12.34 -8.32 17.05
N ARG A 190 -11.09 -8.75 17.28
CA ARG A 190 -10.80 -9.97 18.06
C ARG A 190 -11.23 -9.85 19.53
N ARG A 191 -11.13 -8.66 20.13
CA ARG A 191 -11.65 -8.37 21.49
C ARG A 191 -13.17 -8.39 21.50
N SER A 192 -13.80 -7.79 20.49
CA SER A 192 -15.26 -7.78 20.35
C SER A 192 -15.82 -9.20 20.17
N MET A 193 -15.12 -10.07 19.44
CA MET A 193 -15.42 -11.50 19.34
C MET A 193 -15.35 -12.22 20.69
N ALA A 194 -14.40 -11.85 21.56
CA ALA A 194 -14.30 -12.43 22.89
C ALA A 194 -15.44 -11.99 23.82
N LEU A 195 -15.95 -10.76 23.63
CA LEU A 195 -17.07 -10.21 24.41
C LEU A 195 -18.43 -10.70 23.93
N LEU A 196 -18.60 -10.83 22.61
CA LEU A 196 -19.85 -11.13 21.94
C LEU A 196 -19.68 -12.32 20.97
N PRO A 197 -19.32 -13.53 21.46
CA PRO A 197 -19.04 -14.67 20.58
C PRO A 197 -20.25 -15.13 19.77
N ASP A 198 -21.47 -14.97 20.31
CA ASP A 198 -22.71 -15.48 19.73
C ASP A 198 -23.47 -14.44 18.89
N ALA A 199 -23.00 -13.19 18.87
CA ALA A 199 -23.73 -12.10 18.20
C ALA A 199 -23.62 -12.13 16.68
N TRP A 200 -22.49 -12.61 16.14
CA TRP A 200 -22.21 -12.67 14.70
C TRP A 200 -21.39 -13.91 14.34
N ASP A 201 -21.44 -14.34 13.07
CA ASP A 201 -20.51 -15.34 12.55
C ASP A 201 -19.13 -14.71 12.31
N TRP A 202 -18.35 -14.63 13.39
CA TRP A 202 -17.05 -14.00 13.41
C TRP A 202 -16.03 -14.66 12.48
N VAL A 203 -16.06 -15.99 12.36
CA VAL A 203 -15.02 -16.75 11.65
C VAL A 203 -15.39 -16.94 10.19
N GLY A 204 -16.64 -17.32 9.90
CA GLY A 204 -17.10 -17.60 8.55
C GLY A 204 -17.32 -16.32 7.75
N GLN A 205 -18.22 -15.45 8.22
CA GLN A 205 -18.64 -14.26 7.47
C GLN A 205 -17.81 -13.02 7.77
N ALA A 206 -17.37 -12.78 9.02
CA ALA A 206 -16.57 -11.61 9.37
C ALA A 206 -15.04 -11.80 9.23
N HIS A 207 -14.59 -13.00 8.84
CA HIS A 207 -13.18 -13.36 8.63
C HIS A 207 -12.22 -13.09 9.82
N VAL A 208 -12.73 -13.02 11.05
CA VAL A 208 -11.94 -12.83 12.27
C VAL A 208 -11.39 -14.18 12.75
N PRO A 209 -10.07 -14.47 12.67
CA PRO A 209 -9.56 -15.84 12.83
C PRO A 209 -9.58 -16.39 14.26
N SER A 210 -9.53 -15.53 15.27
CA SER A 210 -9.40 -15.96 16.67
C SER A 210 -9.75 -14.82 17.62
N ALA A 211 -10.54 -15.13 18.66
CA ALA A 211 -10.82 -14.21 19.76
C ALA A 211 -9.53 -13.86 20.52
N LEU A 212 -9.40 -12.59 20.92
CA LEU A 212 -8.32 -12.11 21.76
C LEU A 212 -8.92 -11.66 23.09
N THR A 213 -8.78 -12.49 24.12
CA THR A 213 -9.27 -12.13 25.46
C THR A 213 -8.39 -11.03 26.06
N PRO A 214 -8.96 -10.13 26.89
CA PRO A 214 -8.20 -9.08 27.55
C PRO A 214 -7.07 -9.64 28.42
N GLU A 215 -7.25 -10.83 29.00
CA GLU A 215 -6.21 -11.52 29.78
C GLU A 215 -5.03 -11.99 28.92
N MET A 216 -5.29 -12.56 27.74
CA MET A 216 -4.23 -12.99 26.80
C MET A 216 -3.44 -11.79 26.28
N GLU A 217 -4.09 -10.66 26.07
CA GLU A 217 -3.42 -9.43 25.66
C GLU A 217 -2.55 -8.84 26.76
N ALA A 218 -3.05 -8.77 28.00
CA ALA A 218 -2.26 -8.31 29.14
C ALA A 218 -1.00 -9.18 29.32
N GLU A 219 -1.10 -10.49 29.12
CA GLU A 219 0.04 -11.39 29.17
C GLU A 219 1.05 -11.17 28.02
N GLN A 220 0.56 -10.97 26.80
CA GLN A 220 1.41 -10.64 25.65
C GLN A 220 2.12 -9.30 25.84
N GLU A 221 1.42 -8.30 26.36
CA GLU A 221 1.99 -6.98 26.64
C GLU A 221 3.02 -7.06 27.78
N ARG A 222 2.74 -7.84 28.84
CA ARG A 222 3.69 -8.10 29.93
C ARG A 222 4.96 -8.77 29.42
N LYS A 223 4.84 -9.81 28.59
CA LYS A 223 5.98 -10.48 27.94
C LYS A 223 6.74 -9.56 26.99
N ALA A 224 6.04 -8.71 26.24
CA ALA A 224 6.66 -7.73 25.35
C ALA A 224 7.43 -6.64 26.13
N LYS A 225 6.84 -6.11 27.20
CA LYS A 225 7.48 -5.15 28.12
C LYS A 225 8.68 -5.76 28.84
N GLU A 226 8.59 -7.02 29.26
CA GLU A 226 9.73 -7.73 29.87
C GLU A 226 10.86 -7.92 28.86
N LYS A 227 10.54 -8.34 27.64
CA LYS A 227 11.54 -8.52 26.57
C LYS A 227 12.17 -7.19 26.17
N SER A 228 11.39 -6.11 26.04
CA SER A 228 11.93 -4.79 25.71
C SER A 228 12.80 -4.24 26.84
N ARG A 229 12.41 -4.44 28.10
CA ARG A 229 13.23 -4.08 29.26
C ARG A 229 14.55 -4.84 29.27
N LYS A 230 14.53 -6.16 29.03
CA LYS A 230 15.74 -6.99 28.92
C LYS A 230 16.66 -6.52 27.78
N LEU A 231 16.09 -6.20 26.60
CA LEU A 231 16.86 -5.68 25.47
C LEU A 231 17.47 -4.30 25.78
N GLN A 232 16.72 -3.40 26.42
CA GLN A 232 17.20 -2.08 26.80
C GLN A 232 18.30 -2.15 27.87
N GLU A 233 18.17 -3.05 28.83
CA GLU A 233 19.18 -3.31 29.85
C GLU A 233 20.47 -3.87 29.24
N ALA A 234 20.37 -4.87 28.37
CA ALA A 234 21.50 -5.42 27.62
C ALA A 234 22.18 -4.36 26.72
N GLU A 235 21.42 -3.43 26.15
CA GLU A 235 21.99 -2.31 25.37
C GLU A 235 22.74 -1.31 26.26
N ARG A 236 22.19 -0.99 27.44
CA ARG A 236 22.85 -0.12 28.43
C ARG A 236 24.14 -0.76 28.95
N GLU A 237 24.12 -2.05 29.22
CA GLU A 237 25.30 -2.80 29.66
C GLU A 237 26.38 -2.84 28.57
N ARG A 238 26.00 -3.11 27.31
CA ARG A 238 26.91 -3.04 26.15
C ARG A 238 27.53 -1.66 25.96
N LYS A 239 26.79 -0.57 26.20
CA LYS A 239 27.33 0.80 26.14
C LYS A 239 28.35 1.04 27.25
N LYS A 240 28.05 0.63 28.49
CA LYS A 240 28.99 0.73 29.62
C LYS A 240 30.27 -0.06 29.38
N THR A 241 30.18 -1.30 28.88
CA THR A 241 31.38 -2.10 28.57
C THR A 241 32.20 -1.51 27.43
N ARG A 242 31.55 -0.87 26.44
CA ARG A 242 32.24 -0.23 25.32
C ARG A 242 32.94 1.08 25.74
N GLU A 243 32.37 1.80 26.70
CA GLU A 243 32.94 3.03 27.25
C GLU A 243 34.09 2.74 28.23
N ALA A 244 33.95 1.71 29.07
CA ALA A 244 35.03 1.24 29.95
C ALA A 244 36.22 0.66 29.19
N ASN A 245 35.99 0.06 28.01
CA ASN A 245 37.03 -0.50 27.17
C ASN A 245 37.48 0.47 26.05
N ARG A 246 37.19 1.76 26.19
CA ARG A 246 37.68 2.80 25.30
C ARG A 246 39.16 3.08 25.64
N PRO A 247 40.12 2.74 24.77
CA PRO A 247 41.52 3.03 25.04
C PRO A 247 41.72 4.55 25.14
N ILE A 248 42.35 4.99 26.22
CA ILE A 248 42.83 6.36 26.40
C ILE A 248 44.05 6.50 25.49
N THR A 249 43.86 6.97 24.26
CA THR A 249 44.97 7.50 23.48
C THR A 249 45.32 8.89 24.03
N PRO A 250 46.54 9.11 24.55
CA PRO A 250 46.95 10.44 24.96
C PRO A 250 47.01 11.34 23.73
N ALA A 251 46.35 12.49 23.83
CA ALA A 251 46.44 13.57 22.85
C ALA A 251 47.89 14.05 22.79
N GLY A 252 48.56 13.84 21.66
CA GLY A 252 49.92 14.30 21.45
C GLY A 252 50.39 14.07 20.03
N GLN A 253 50.68 15.18 19.36
CA GLN A 253 51.49 15.34 18.14
C GLN A 253 50.76 15.29 16.80
N SER A 254 50.42 16.52 16.39
CA SER A 254 50.44 16.99 15.02
C SER A 254 51.78 16.68 14.33
N SER A 255 51.74 16.03 13.17
CA SER A 255 52.67 16.36 12.08
C SER A 255 52.12 15.87 10.73
N THR A 256 52.02 16.86 9.85
CA THR A 256 52.01 16.83 8.40
C THR A 256 52.56 15.56 7.73
N SER A 257 51.80 14.98 6.79
CA SER A 257 52.39 14.46 5.55
C SER A 257 51.41 14.42 4.38
N LYS A 258 51.88 15.00 3.28
CA LYS A 258 51.39 14.92 1.90
C LYS A 258 51.15 13.47 1.47
N SER A 259 50.09 13.25 0.69
CA SER A 259 50.05 12.28 -0.41
C SER A 259 48.98 12.72 -1.41
N THR A 260 49.37 13.30 -2.55
CA THR A 260 49.58 12.61 -3.83
C THR A 260 48.42 11.69 -4.20
N SER A 261 47.49 12.23 -4.98
CA SER A 261 46.67 11.47 -5.92
C SER A 261 47.53 10.58 -6.80
N PRO A 262 47.04 9.39 -7.16
CA PRO A 262 47.04 9.04 -8.56
C PRO A 262 45.66 8.54 -9.01
N SER A 263 45.15 9.22 -10.02
CA SER A 263 44.28 8.65 -11.04
C SER A 263 45.00 7.53 -11.79
N SER A 264 44.44 6.33 -11.84
CA SER A 264 44.43 5.50 -13.07
C SER A 264 43.59 4.22 -12.90
N SER A 265 42.57 4.14 -13.76
CA SER A 265 42.13 2.96 -14.52
C SER A 265 42.31 1.53 -13.97
N SER A 266 41.18 0.81 -13.96
CA SER A 266 41.05 -0.56 -14.50
C SER A 266 41.89 -1.67 -13.86
N VAL A 267 41.28 -2.44 -12.95
CA VAL A 267 40.98 -3.89 -13.11
C VAL A 267 40.56 -4.48 -11.75
N MET A 268 39.26 -4.72 -11.54
CA MET A 268 38.78 -5.54 -10.43
C MET A 268 37.84 -6.62 -10.97
N ALA A 269 38.42 -7.52 -11.76
CA ALA A 269 37.83 -8.79 -12.16
C ALA A 269 38.83 -9.91 -11.87
N LYS A 270 39.17 -10.09 -10.59
CA LYS A 270 39.80 -11.30 -10.01
C LYS A 270 40.10 -11.06 -8.51
N SER A 271 39.09 -11.25 -7.64
CA SER A 271 39.36 -11.74 -6.27
C SER A 271 38.07 -12.13 -5.53
N LEU A 272 37.42 -13.20 -6.00
CA LEU A 272 36.59 -14.04 -5.13
C LEU A 272 37.34 -15.31 -4.70
N ALA A 273 38.35 -15.72 -5.48
CA ALA A 273 39.18 -16.90 -5.18
C ALA A 273 40.27 -16.65 -4.13
N SER A 274 40.78 -15.41 -3.99
CA SER A 274 41.88 -15.13 -3.03
C SER A 274 41.39 -14.95 -1.58
N VAL A 275 40.12 -14.60 -1.37
CA VAL A 275 39.54 -14.48 -0.01
C VAL A 275 39.22 -15.84 0.59
N SER A 276 38.87 -16.83 -0.24
CA SER A 276 38.69 -18.22 0.22
C SER A 276 40.03 -18.88 0.58
N ALA A 277 41.11 -18.56 -0.14
CA ALA A 277 42.45 -19.07 0.18
C ALA A 277 43.01 -18.48 1.48
N ALA A 278 42.78 -17.19 1.76
CA ALA A 278 43.23 -16.53 3.00
C ALA A 278 42.51 -17.05 4.26
N ASN A 279 41.29 -17.58 4.13
CA ASN A 279 40.57 -18.16 5.26
C ASN A 279 40.97 -19.61 5.56
N SER A 280 41.68 -20.31 4.65
CA SER A 280 42.01 -21.74 4.77
C SER A 280 42.92 -22.12 5.95
N HIS A 281 43.55 -21.15 6.61
CA HIS A 281 44.41 -21.35 7.78
C HIS A 281 43.78 -20.98 9.14
N LEU A 282 42.56 -20.44 9.19
CA LEU A 282 41.87 -20.08 10.45
C LEU A 282 41.06 -21.24 11.03
N SER A 283 40.93 -21.28 12.37
CA SER A 283 40.07 -22.26 13.04
C SER A 283 38.61 -22.17 12.55
N PRO A 284 37.86 -23.28 12.52
CA PRO A 284 36.46 -23.29 12.08
C PRO A 284 35.59 -22.29 12.83
N GLU A 285 35.87 -22.08 14.13
CA GLU A 285 35.16 -21.13 14.98
C GLU A 285 35.40 -19.66 14.58
N MET A 286 36.65 -19.31 14.26
CA MET A 286 37.00 -17.94 13.86
C MET A 286 36.48 -17.59 12.46
N ARG A 287 36.40 -18.58 11.56
CA ARG A 287 35.74 -18.41 10.25
C ARG A 287 34.25 -18.10 10.37
N MET A 288 33.54 -18.83 11.23
CA MET A 288 32.11 -18.60 11.46
C MET A 288 31.85 -17.20 12.03
N ARG A 289 32.74 -16.71 12.90
CA ARG A 289 32.69 -15.35 13.44
C ARG A 289 32.89 -14.29 12.35
N LEU A 290 33.92 -14.44 11.51
CA LEU A 290 34.19 -13.54 10.39
C LEU A 290 33.07 -13.54 9.34
N GLU A 291 32.47 -14.70 9.05
CA GLU A 291 31.36 -14.78 8.10
C GLU A 291 30.09 -14.14 8.67
N ARG A 292 29.79 -14.34 9.95
CA ARG A 292 28.69 -13.67 10.65
C ARG A 292 28.88 -12.16 10.64
N GLU A 293 30.08 -11.67 10.91
CA GLU A 293 30.42 -10.25 10.89
C GLU A 293 30.31 -9.67 9.47
N ARG A 294 30.82 -10.38 8.46
CA ARG A 294 30.70 -9.97 7.05
C ARG A 294 29.23 -9.91 6.62
N ARG A 295 28.41 -10.87 7.03
CA ARG A 295 26.97 -10.89 6.74
C ARG A 295 26.24 -9.76 7.48
N ALA A 296 26.62 -9.45 8.71
CA ALA A 296 26.09 -8.31 9.46
C ALA A 296 26.44 -6.98 8.76
N ASN A 297 27.71 -6.77 8.38
CA ASN A 297 28.15 -5.56 7.68
C ASN A 297 27.48 -5.41 6.31
N ALA A 298 27.29 -6.53 5.59
CA ALA A 298 26.56 -6.52 4.32
C ALA A 298 25.07 -6.16 4.51
N ALA A 299 24.45 -6.60 5.60
CA ALA A 299 23.08 -6.21 5.94
C ALA A 299 22.99 -4.73 6.33
N GLU A 300 23.90 -4.23 7.17
CA GLU A 300 23.95 -2.81 7.54
C GLU A 300 24.20 -1.90 6.33
N ALA A 301 25.08 -2.29 5.40
CA ALA A 301 25.30 -1.55 4.15
C ALA A 301 24.03 -1.48 3.29
N ARG A 302 23.26 -2.57 3.19
CA ARG A 302 21.97 -2.58 2.47
C ARG A 302 20.94 -1.68 3.15
N MET A 303 20.85 -1.72 4.48
CA MET A 303 19.93 -0.87 5.24
C MET A 303 20.29 0.62 5.13
N LEU A 304 21.60 0.94 5.16
CA LEU A 304 22.07 2.31 4.97
C LEU A 304 21.78 2.82 3.56
N ALA A 305 21.98 2.01 2.53
CA ALA A 305 21.66 2.36 1.15
C ALA A 305 20.15 2.59 0.96
N GLN A 306 19.30 1.73 1.55
CA GLN A 306 17.84 1.93 1.53
C GLN A 306 17.43 3.23 2.22
N ARG A 307 17.98 3.51 3.41
CA ARG A 307 17.70 4.75 4.14
C ARG A 307 18.17 5.99 3.39
N GLN A 308 19.31 5.92 2.70
CA GLN A 308 19.77 7.00 1.83
C GLN A 308 18.83 7.19 0.63
N GLY A 309 18.44 6.12 -0.07
CA GLY A 309 17.48 6.19 -1.17
C GLY A 309 16.13 6.79 -0.75
N GLU A 310 15.61 6.39 0.41
CA GLU A 310 14.37 6.94 0.97
C GLU A 310 14.50 8.42 1.34
N SER A 311 15.64 8.83 1.91
CA SER A 311 15.92 10.25 2.18
C SER A 311 15.96 11.11 0.92
N ILE A 312 16.52 10.58 -0.18
CA ILE A 312 16.58 11.26 -1.48
C ILE A 312 15.17 11.37 -2.07
N ARG A 313 14.40 10.28 -2.06
CA ARG A 313 13.01 10.28 -2.55
C ARG A 313 12.14 11.28 -1.79
N ARG A 314 12.27 11.34 -0.47
CA ARG A 314 11.57 12.31 0.36
C ARG A 314 11.95 13.75 0.02
N ALA A 315 13.25 14.04 -0.14
CA ALA A 315 13.70 15.37 -0.51
C ALA A 315 13.19 15.82 -1.88
N VAL A 316 13.10 14.90 -2.86
CA VAL A 316 12.50 15.17 -4.17
C VAL A 316 10.99 15.44 -4.05
N GLN A 317 10.27 14.66 -3.24
CA GLN A 317 8.84 14.87 -2.98
C GLN A 317 8.56 16.21 -2.28
N GLU A 318 9.46 16.64 -1.40
CA GLU A 318 9.42 17.94 -0.71
C GLU A 318 9.85 19.11 -1.62
N GLY A 319 10.14 18.86 -2.90
CA GLY A 319 10.50 19.90 -3.88
C GLY A 319 11.91 20.48 -3.72
N LYS A 320 12.80 19.81 -2.98
CA LYS A 320 14.19 20.27 -2.78
C LYS A 320 15.01 20.07 -4.05
N ASN A 321 15.93 21.00 -4.33
CA ASN A 321 16.85 20.91 -5.46
C ASN A 321 17.99 19.93 -5.16
N VAL A 322 17.70 18.63 -5.19
CA VAL A 322 18.68 17.56 -4.97
C VAL A 322 18.74 16.61 -6.15
N CYS A 323 19.91 16.01 -6.37
CA CYS A 323 20.09 15.01 -7.41
C CYS A 323 19.36 13.71 -7.05
N VAL A 324 18.51 13.23 -7.96
CA VAL A 324 17.71 12.01 -7.73
C VAL A 324 18.55 10.72 -7.64
N ALA A 325 19.76 10.73 -8.20
CA ALA A 325 20.64 9.54 -8.22
C ALA A 325 21.61 9.46 -7.03
N CYS A 326 22.04 10.59 -6.47
CA CYS A 326 23.07 10.63 -5.43
C CYS A 326 22.78 11.53 -4.23
N GLY A 327 21.67 12.28 -4.24
CA GLY A 327 21.24 13.13 -3.14
C GLY A 327 22.02 14.43 -2.94
N LYS A 328 23.01 14.74 -3.79
CA LYS A 328 23.76 16.01 -3.72
C LYS A 328 22.82 17.20 -3.94
N SER A 329 23.00 18.28 -3.17
CA SER A 329 22.32 19.55 -3.43
C SER A 329 22.79 20.11 -4.79
N LEU A 330 21.84 20.67 -5.52
CA LEU A 330 22.01 21.31 -6.82
C LEU A 330 21.96 22.84 -6.73
N ASP A 331 21.97 23.39 -5.52
CA ASP A 331 21.96 24.83 -5.30
C ASP A 331 23.23 25.47 -5.90
N GLY A 332 23.06 26.40 -6.83
CA GLY A 332 24.18 27.06 -7.54
C GLY A 332 24.76 26.28 -8.73
N LEU A 333 24.18 25.13 -9.10
CA LEU A 333 24.56 24.35 -10.28
C LEU A 333 23.42 24.37 -11.31
N SER A 334 23.73 24.25 -12.60
CA SER A 334 22.73 23.99 -13.66
C SER A 334 22.48 22.47 -13.76
N PRO A 335 21.33 21.97 -13.27
CA PRO A 335 21.11 20.52 -13.22
C PRO A 335 20.70 19.98 -14.60
N PHE A 336 21.06 18.73 -14.87
CA PHE A 336 20.54 18.00 -16.01
C PHE A 336 19.10 17.54 -15.72
N ASP A 337 18.19 17.73 -16.66
CA ASP A 337 16.82 17.22 -16.58
C ASP A 337 16.64 16.02 -17.51
N LYS A 338 16.09 14.93 -16.98
CA LYS A 338 15.64 13.79 -17.77
C LYS A 338 14.34 13.24 -17.18
N PHE A 339 13.26 13.29 -17.96
CA PHE A 339 11.91 12.87 -17.54
C PHE A 339 11.39 13.62 -16.29
N GLY A 340 11.67 14.92 -16.17
CA GLY A 340 11.20 15.76 -15.05
C GLY A 340 11.95 15.49 -13.75
N ARG A 341 13.20 15.03 -13.84
CA ARG A 341 14.06 14.68 -12.70
C ARG A 341 15.41 15.36 -12.85
N LYS A 342 15.91 15.94 -11.76
CA LYS A 342 17.16 16.71 -11.74
C LYS A 342 18.38 15.86 -11.36
N PHE A 343 19.48 16.02 -12.09
CA PHE A 343 20.73 15.29 -11.88
C PHE A 343 21.94 16.22 -11.85
N CYS A 344 22.95 15.90 -11.04
CA CYS A 344 24.17 16.72 -10.92
C CYS A 344 25.18 16.50 -12.05
N THR A 345 25.21 15.30 -12.65
CA THR A 345 26.20 14.90 -13.68
C THR A 345 25.59 13.92 -14.68
N THR A 346 26.19 13.79 -15.86
CA THR A 346 25.81 12.81 -16.90
C THR A 346 25.90 11.36 -16.40
N GLU A 347 26.85 11.05 -15.51
CA GLU A 347 26.93 9.74 -14.85
C GLU A 347 25.70 9.45 -13.97
N CYS A 348 25.20 10.47 -13.26
CA CYS A 348 23.98 10.34 -12.47
C CYS A 348 22.74 10.17 -13.35
N VAL A 349 22.70 10.81 -14.52
CA VAL A 349 21.65 10.60 -15.52
C VAL A 349 21.66 9.17 -16.05
N ALA A 350 22.85 8.59 -16.28
CA ALA A 350 23.01 7.22 -16.75
C ALA A 350 22.68 6.17 -15.67
N ARG A 351 23.07 6.42 -14.41
CA ARG A 351 22.76 5.54 -13.27
C ARG A 351 21.26 5.49 -12.97
N GLY A 352 20.54 6.57 -13.21
CA GLY A 352 19.11 6.66 -12.91
C GLY A 352 18.81 6.90 -11.43
N PRO A 353 17.52 6.93 -11.05
CA PRO A 353 17.10 7.22 -9.68
C PRO A 353 17.54 6.15 -8.67
N ALA A 354 17.85 6.59 -7.45
CA ALA A 354 18.26 5.72 -6.33
C ALA A 354 17.15 4.84 -5.72
#